data_AF-A0A9D0VEY7-F1
#
_entry.id   AF-A0A9D0VEY7-F1
#
_cell.length_a   1.000
_cell.length_b   1.000
_cell.length_c   1.000
_cell.angle_alpha   90.00
_cell.angle_beta   90.00
_cell.angle_gamma   90.00
#
_symmetry.space_group_name_H-M   'P 1'
#
loop_
_entity.id
_entity.type
_entity.pdbx_description
1 polymer ?
#
loop_
_entity_poly.entity_id
_entity_poly.type
_entity_poly.pdbx_seq_one_letter_code
_entity_poly.pdbx_strand_id
1 'polypeptide(L)'
;MYSLILALFALHNVARAQELDAVVFAAEHVPAGVVLRRSQVYTARLAPDHVPPHTFADVRAVVGRLVTEPLLPHAPIREERLAPPGTAPGLAGTLTPGHDLVRMSLASPSDWPRAGDRVDIVQLRGEDACYVEGVVEVVAGELADGTLITDHHTAGSFSAIHVSVPHATAGQVVSLKPSETALVLRNPGDLAPLDPGLARCDMPPQEIVIHESDIDLRIARSGLRTQELARGENAYVGRLILPPGGRIPPHRDTTEEYLYVIQGEGTITIGQTSHYVSPGTMIYVPPRVKVSYVNGARSLIALQVFAGPEPADQFEGWRAAAPPPSNDRPPQPPAPQSASSGPGDDDRGTAVFEWPVAVSPDPDPGPGDGAPASAPPPAPASAPPPAPAASAPAASAPAPPAPAASAPAPPAPAASAPAPPPAPAASAPAASAPAPAPAPAPPPAPGASAAPP
;
A
#
# COMPACT_ATOMS: atom_id res chain seq x y z
N MET A 1 -24.92 48.83 71.09
CA MET A 1 -25.48 48.00 69.99
C MET A 1 -24.92 48.39 68.62
N TYR A 2 -24.93 49.67 68.23
CA TYR A 2 -24.40 50.12 66.93
C TYR A 2 -22.88 49.86 66.73
N SER A 3 -22.05 50.00 67.77
CA SER A 3 -20.60 49.70 67.66
C SER A 3 -20.28 48.20 67.52
N LEU A 4 -21.17 47.31 67.97
CA LEU A 4 -20.98 45.86 67.83
C LEU A 4 -21.35 45.40 66.42
N ILE A 5 -22.37 46.03 65.81
CA ILE A 5 -22.81 45.75 64.43
C ILE A 5 -21.78 46.28 63.42
N LEU A 6 -21.17 47.45 63.66
CA LEU A 6 -20.07 47.97 62.84
C LEU A 6 -18.78 47.15 62.98
N ALA A 7 -18.47 46.63 64.17
CA ALA A 7 -17.35 45.71 64.37
C ALA A 7 -17.58 44.35 63.70
N LEU A 8 -18.81 43.83 63.73
CA LEU A 8 -19.18 42.57 63.04
C LEU A 8 -19.23 42.75 61.51
N PHE A 9 -19.64 43.91 60.98
CA PHE A 9 -19.56 44.22 59.55
C PHE A 9 -18.12 44.45 59.06
N ALA A 10 -17.26 45.02 59.91
CA ALA A 10 -15.83 45.14 59.63
C ALA A 10 -15.13 43.77 59.71
N LEU A 11 -15.51 42.89 60.65
CA LEU A 11 -14.94 41.54 60.75
C LEU A 11 -15.49 40.57 59.68
N HIS A 12 -16.70 40.76 59.15
CA HIS A 12 -17.20 39.98 58.00
C HIS A 12 -16.56 40.40 56.67
N ASN A 13 -16.12 41.65 56.53
CA ASN A 13 -15.50 42.16 55.30
C ASN A 13 -13.96 42.15 55.31
N VAL A 14 -13.30 41.92 56.45
CA VAL A 14 -11.82 41.97 56.57
C VAL A 14 -11.15 40.58 56.57
N ALA A 15 -11.88 39.47 56.50
CA ALA A 15 -11.24 38.14 56.58
C ALA A 15 -11.86 37.04 55.70
N ARG A 16 -12.32 37.35 54.49
CA ARG A 16 -12.07 36.41 53.38
C ARG A 16 -10.82 36.91 52.68
N ALA A 17 -9.65 36.53 53.19
CA ALA A 17 -8.56 36.25 52.27
C ALA A 17 -9.17 35.25 51.30
N GLN A 18 -9.57 35.71 50.10
CA GLN A 18 -10.11 34.80 49.11
C GLN A 18 -9.04 33.74 48.93
N GLU A 19 -9.35 32.51 49.30
CA GLU A 19 -8.45 31.38 49.14
C GLU A 19 -8.25 31.26 47.64
N LEU A 20 -7.06 31.61 47.14
CA LEU A 20 -6.80 31.63 45.70
C LEU A 20 -6.01 30.38 45.32
N ASP A 21 -6.51 29.68 44.31
CA ASP A 21 -5.90 28.47 43.75
C ASP A 21 -4.85 28.84 42.71
N ALA A 22 -3.75 28.08 42.70
CA ALA A 22 -2.69 28.23 41.71
C ALA A 22 -3.14 27.58 40.39
N VAL A 23 -2.99 28.32 39.30
CA VAL A 23 -3.30 27.86 37.93
C VAL A 23 -2.14 28.20 37.01
N VAL A 24 -1.77 27.26 36.14
CA VAL A 24 -0.74 27.43 35.12
C VAL A 24 -1.34 28.05 33.86
N PHE A 25 -0.70 29.09 33.35
CA PHE A 25 -1.08 29.85 32.16
C PHE A 25 0.01 29.81 31.11
N ALA A 26 -0.40 29.93 29.84
CA ALA A 26 0.52 30.17 28.74
C ALA A 26 1.05 31.61 28.79
N ALA A 27 2.37 31.77 28.77
CA ALA A 27 3.03 33.07 28.77
C ALA A 27 2.97 33.78 27.41
N GLU A 28 2.92 33.00 26.34
CA GLU A 28 2.92 33.45 24.96
C GLU A 28 2.02 32.54 24.11
N HIS A 29 1.90 32.86 22.82
CA HIS A 29 1.23 31.97 21.88
C HIS A 29 2.11 30.73 21.64
N VAL A 30 1.55 29.54 21.89
CA VAL A 30 2.25 28.27 21.63
C VAL A 30 1.47 27.46 20.59
N PRO A 31 2.03 27.24 19.38
CA PRO A 31 1.35 26.47 18.34
C PRO A 31 1.12 25.00 18.71
N ALA A 32 0.16 24.35 18.04
CA ALA A 32 0.00 22.90 18.10
C ALA A 32 1.26 22.17 17.56
N GLY A 33 1.55 20.99 18.11
CA GLY A 33 2.73 20.18 17.78
C GLY A 33 4.02 20.62 18.48
N VAL A 34 3.99 21.68 19.30
CA VAL A 34 5.15 22.15 20.07
C VAL A 34 5.16 21.51 21.46
N VAL A 35 6.35 21.07 21.90
CA VAL A 35 6.55 20.61 23.28
C VAL A 35 6.77 21.82 24.19
N LEU A 36 5.93 21.93 25.23
CA LEU A 36 5.92 23.05 26.16
C LEU A 36 7.23 23.17 26.94
N ARG A 37 7.83 24.37 26.88
CA ARG A 37 9.04 24.71 27.64
C ARG A 37 8.70 25.51 28.89
N ARG A 38 9.59 25.46 29.87
CA ARG A 38 9.42 26.21 31.14
C ARG A 38 9.24 27.72 30.94
N SER A 39 9.89 28.29 29.92
CA SER A 39 9.81 29.72 29.59
C SER A 39 8.45 30.17 29.04
N GLN A 40 7.63 29.23 28.56
CA GLN A 40 6.36 29.52 27.87
C GLN A 40 5.16 29.45 28.81
N VAL A 41 5.39 29.28 30.11
CA VAL A 41 4.34 29.13 31.11
C VAL A 41 4.64 29.91 32.37
N TYR A 42 3.60 30.39 33.03
CA TYR A 42 3.69 31.01 34.34
C TYR A 42 2.53 30.55 35.22
N THR A 43 2.63 30.80 36.52
CA THR A 43 1.56 30.48 37.47
C THR A 43 0.95 31.78 37.95
N ALA A 44 -0.38 31.86 37.96
CA ALA A 44 -1.12 32.91 38.63
C ALA A 44 -2.16 32.30 39.57
N ARG A 45 -2.71 33.15 40.43
CA ARG A 45 -3.70 32.71 41.41
C ARG A 45 -5.09 33.22 41.03
N LEU A 46 -6.06 32.32 41.00
CA LEU A 46 -7.46 32.61 40.68
C LEU A 46 -8.36 32.28 41.88
N ALA A 47 -9.49 32.97 41.99
CA ALA A 47 -10.53 32.56 42.93
C ALA A 47 -11.09 31.19 42.49
N PRO A 48 -11.43 30.28 43.41
CA PRO A 48 -11.87 28.91 43.11
C PRO A 48 -13.04 28.87 42.12
N ASP A 49 -14.00 29.79 42.27
CA ASP A 49 -15.16 29.93 41.38
C ASP A 49 -14.79 30.35 39.94
N HIS A 50 -13.56 30.82 39.73
CA HIS A 50 -13.02 31.27 38.44
C HIS A 50 -11.98 30.31 37.87
N VAL A 51 -11.63 29.22 38.57
CA VAL A 51 -10.69 28.20 38.05
C VAL A 51 -11.44 27.33 37.03
N PRO A 52 -11.03 27.34 35.75
CA PRO A 52 -11.63 26.44 34.77
C PRO A 52 -11.37 24.98 35.15
N PRO A 53 -12.29 24.06 34.82
CA PRO A 53 -12.07 22.65 35.09
C PRO A 53 -10.89 22.10 34.28
N HIS A 54 -10.23 21.08 34.85
CA HIS A 54 -9.10 20.36 34.26
C HIS A 54 -7.84 21.23 34.01
N THR A 55 -7.65 22.29 34.79
CA THR A 55 -6.40 23.08 34.79
C THR A 55 -5.32 22.50 35.70
N PHE A 56 -4.08 22.87 35.44
CA PHE A 56 -2.93 22.46 36.25
C PHE A 56 -2.55 23.49 37.31
N ALA A 57 -2.16 23.01 38.49
CA ALA A 57 -1.58 23.84 39.55
C ALA A 57 -0.04 23.84 39.57
N ASP A 58 0.60 22.78 39.04
CA ASP A 58 2.05 22.62 38.99
C ASP A 58 2.58 22.71 37.56
N VAL A 59 3.57 23.57 37.35
CA VAL A 59 4.27 23.73 36.07
C VAL A 59 4.96 22.44 35.61
N ARG A 60 5.43 21.60 36.55
CA ARG A 60 6.07 20.32 36.23
C ARG A 60 5.15 19.33 35.53
N ALA A 61 3.83 19.44 35.77
CA ALA A 61 2.85 18.59 35.11
C ALA A 61 2.61 18.97 33.64
N VAL A 62 3.07 20.15 33.23
CA VAL A 62 2.80 20.75 31.91
C VAL A 62 4.05 20.77 31.04
N VAL A 63 5.21 21.12 31.61
CA VAL A 63 6.48 21.23 30.87
C VAL A 63 6.89 19.86 30.34
N GLY A 64 7.27 19.81 29.06
CA GLY A 64 7.65 18.58 28.36
C GLY A 64 6.49 17.84 27.70
N ARG A 65 5.23 18.30 27.88
CA ARG A 65 4.08 17.76 27.16
C ARG A 65 3.89 18.47 25.81
N LEU A 66 3.37 17.73 24.84
CA LEU A 66 3.02 18.24 23.52
C LEU A 66 1.71 19.03 23.57
N VAL A 67 1.66 20.18 22.92
CA VAL A 67 0.44 20.96 22.71
C VAL A 67 -0.35 20.37 21.55
N THR A 68 -1.62 20.02 21.77
CA THR A 68 -2.50 19.48 20.73
C THR A 68 -3.29 20.56 19.99
N GLU A 69 -3.65 21.65 20.69
CA GLU A 69 -4.32 22.81 20.13
C GLU A 69 -3.59 24.11 20.52
N PRO A 70 -3.58 25.16 19.68
CA PRO A 70 -2.86 26.39 19.98
C PRO A 70 -3.24 27.00 21.34
N LEU A 71 -2.23 27.31 22.15
CA LEU A 71 -2.41 28.00 23.42
C LEU A 71 -2.29 29.51 23.18
N LEU A 72 -3.33 30.24 23.58
CA LEU A 72 -3.33 31.69 23.50
C LEU A 72 -2.54 32.31 24.66
N PRO A 73 -1.91 33.47 24.46
CA PRO A 73 -1.27 34.21 25.55
C PRO A 73 -2.26 34.45 26.70
N HIS A 74 -1.81 34.21 27.93
CA HIS A 74 -2.58 34.39 29.16
C HIS A 74 -3.80 33.49 29.31
N ALA A 75 -3.96 32.46 28.48
CA ALA A 75 -4.98 31.44 28.68
C ALA A 75 -4.53 30.40 29.72
N PRO A 76 -5.43 29.92 30.60
CA PRO A 76 -5.15 28.82 31.49
C PRO A 76 -4.94 27.53 30.69
N ILE A 77 -3.91 26.76 31.05
CA ILE A 77 -3.59 25.50 30.38
C ILE A 77 -4.45 24.39 30.96
N ARG A 78 -5.10 23.62 30.09
CA ARG A 78 -6.06 22.57 30.43
C ARG A 78 -5.60 21.22 29.88
N GLU A 79 -5.97 20.14 30.57
CA GLU A 79 -5.56 18.77 30.24
C GLU A 79 -5.90 18.40 28.79
N GLU A 80 -7.09 18.78 28.31
CA GLU A 80 -7.56 18.51 26.95
C GLU A 80 -6.70 19.13 25.84
N ARG A 81 -5.88 20.15 26.15
CA ARG A 81 -5.01 20.82 25.18
C ARG A 81 -3.59 20.26 25.15
N LEU A 82 -3.32 19.24 25.97
CA LEU A 82 -2.01 18.60 26.07
C LEU A 82 -2.14 17.13 25.68
N ALA A 83 -1.24 16.65 24.83
CA ALA A 83 -1.14 15.23 24.57
C ALA A 83 -0.68 14.49 25.85
N PRO A 84 -0.93 13.18 25.93
CA PRO A 84 -0.38 12.35 27.01
C PRO A 84 1.13 12.54 27.19
N PRO A 85 1.66 12.40 28.42
CA PRO A 85 3.11 12.44 28.63
C PRO A 85 3.84 11.40 27.78
N GLY A 86 4.92 11.81 27.11
CA GLY A 86 5.73 10.92 26.26
C GLY A 86 5.32 10.88 24.78
N THR A 87 4.25 11.59 24.38
CA THR A 87 3.93 11.76 22.95
C THR A 87 5.07 12.42 22.19
N ALA A 88 5.38 11.89 21.00
CA ALA A 88 6.44 12.41 20.15
C ALA A 88 6.17 13.88 19.74
N PRO A 89 7.22 14.72 19.61
CA PRO A 89 7.07 16.10 19.17
C PRO A 89 6.60 16.22 17.71
N GLY A 90 6.02 17.36 17.37
CA GLY A 90 5.56 17.68 16.01
C GLY A 90 4.08 17.36 15.77
N LEU A 91 3.58 17.75 14.60
CA LEU A 91 2.17 17.60 14.22
C LEU A 91 1.71 16.14 14.10
N ALA A 92 2.61 15.21 13.80
CA ALA A 92 2.27 13.79 13.81
C ALA A 92 1.81 13.32 15.20
N GLY A 93 2.33 13.92 16.28
CA GLY A 93 1.93 13.63 17.65
C GLY A 93 0.55 14.19 18.04
N THR A 94 -0.04 15.06 17.22
CA THR A 94 -1.38 15.62 17.46
C THR A 94 -2.48 14.86 16.71
N LEU A 95 -2.12 13.83 15.94
CA LEU A 95 -3.07 13.07 15.14
C LEU A 95 -3.88 12.05 15.95
N THR A 96 -5.07 11.74 15.44
CA THR A 96 -5.87 10.61 15.90
C THR A 96 -5.10 9.29 15.64
N PRO A 97 -5.10 8.32 16.58
CA PRO A 97 -4.49 7.02 16.34
C PRO A 97 -5.00 6.34 15.05
N GLY A 98 -4.10 5.77 14.26
CA GLY A 98 -4.43 5.15 12.97
C GLY A 98 -4.42 6.09 11.76
N HIS A 99 -4.04 7.36 11.96
CA HIS A 99 -3.87 8.34 10.91
C HIS A 99 -2.40 8.70 10.70
N ASP A 100 -2.07 9.05 9.47
CA ASP A 100 -0.78 9.60 9.05
C ASP A 100 -0.91 11.08 8.67
N LEU A 101 0.18 11.83 8.86
CA LEU A 101 0.28 13.22 8.42
C LEU A 101 0.78 13.22 6.98
N VAL A 102 -0.05 13.69 6.04
CA VAL A 102 0.32 13.75 4.62
C VAL A 102 0.49 15.21 4.20
N ARG A 103 1.67 15.54 3.66
CA ARG A 103 1.96 16.83 3.03
C ARG A 103 1.47 16.83 1.59
N MET A 104 0.56 17.71 1.24
CA MET A 104 0.01 17.87 -0.10
C MET A 104 0.43 19.21 -0.71
N SER A 105 1.04 19.16 -1.89
CA SER A 105 1.26 20.34 -2.73
C SER A 105 0.13 20.45 -3.74
N LEU A 106 -0.36 21.67 -3.98
CA LEU A 106 -1.49 21.93 -4.88
C LEU A 106 -1.07 22.91 -5.96
N ALA A 107 -1.63 22.75 -7.16
CA ALA A 107 -1.44 23.70 -8.25
C ALA A 107 -2.29 24.97 -8.02
N SER A 108 -1.94 25.76 -7.00
CA SER A 108 -2.53 27.07 -6.67
C SER A 108 -4.06 27.06 -6.53
N PRO A 109 -4.61 26.61 -5.40
CA PRO A 109 -6.03 26.77 -5.12
C PRO A 109 -6.38 28.27 -5.02
N SER A 110 -7.56 28.64 -5.50
CA SER A 110 -8.07 30.02 -5.41
C SER A 110 -8.28 30.47 -3.97
N ASP A 111 -8.70 29.54 -3.10
CA ASP A 111 -8.86 29.72 -1.67
C ASP A 111 -8.22 28.53 -0.93
N TRP A 112 -7.23 28.82 -0.09
CA TRP A 112 -6.58 27.79 0.72
C TRP A 112 -7.42 27.46 1.96
N PRO A 113 -7.59 26.16 2.29
CA PRO A 113 -8.19 25.78 3.56
C PRO A 113 -7.27 26.13 4.73
N ARG A 114 -7.87 26.43 5.88
CA ARG A 114 -7.19 26.75 7.13
C ARG A 114 -6.97 25.48 7.95
N ALA A 115 -6.12 25.57 8.96
CA ALA A 115 -6.04 24.49 9.95
C ALA A 115 -7.43 24.26 10.57
N GLY A 116 -7.78 23.01 10.87
CA GLY A 116 -9.08 22.53 11.33
C GLY A 116 -10.22 22.55 10.29
N ASP A 117 -10.00 23.10 9.10
CA ASP A 117 -11.00 22.95 8.04
C ASP A 117 -11.09 21.48 7.64
N ARG A 118 -12.33 21.05 7.38
CA ARG A 118 -12.62 19.73 6.83
C ARG A 118 -12.76 19.86 5.33
N VAL A 119 -12.08 19.00 4.58
CA VAL A 119 -12.08 19.03 3.11
C VAL A 119 -12.29 17.64 2.55
N ASP A 120 -12.91 17.54 1.38
CA ASP A 120 -12.74 16.38 0.53
C ASP A 120 -11.51 16.57 -0.37
N ILE A 121 -10.79 15.48 -0.60
CA ILE A 121 -9.72 15.43 -1.59
C ILE A 121 -10.32 14.93 -2.90
N VAL A 122 -10.31 15.79 -3.93
CA VAL A 122 -10.88 15.49 -5.24
C VAL A 122 -9.78 15.38 -6.27
N GLN A 123 -9.71 14.26 -6.98
CA GLN A 123 -8.89 14.13 -8.19
C GLN A 123 -9.74 14.45 -9.43
N LEU A 124 -9.20 15.33 -10.26
CA LEU A 124 -9.79 15.77 -11.51
C LEU A 124 -9.25 14.88 -12.65
N ARG A 125 -10.13 14.19 -13.36
CA ARG A 125 -9.81 13.37 -14.55
C ARG A 125 -10.59 13.88 -15.76
N GLY A 126 -10.02 14.84 -16.49
CA GLY A 126 -10.71 15.45 -17.62
C GLY A 126 -11.93 16.27 -17.17
N GLU A 127 -13.13 15.90 -17.64
CA GLU A 127 -14.39 16.52 -17.21
C GLU A 127 -14.97 15.86 -15.93
N ASP A 128 -14.44 14.71 -15.53
CA ASP A 128 -14.93 13.97 -14.37
C ASP A 128 -14.13 14.30 -13.12
N ALA A 129 -14.81 14.30 -11.97
CA ALA A 129 -14.22 14.49 -10.66
C ALA A 129 -14.49 13.26 -9.78
N CYS A 130 -13.45 12.74 -9.12
CA CYS A 130 -13.57 11.68 -8.13
C CYS A 130 -12.97 12.09 -6.80
N TYR A 131 -13.49 11.52 -5.72
CA TYR A 131 -13.00 11.67 -4.35
C TYR A 131 -11.93 10.60 -4.06
N VAL A 132 -10.74 11.03 -3.63
CA VAL A 132 -9.62 10.12 -3.32
C VAL A 132 -9.76 9.56 -1.92
N GLU A 133 -10.02 10.46 -0.98
CA GLU A 133 -10.32 10.17 0.41
C GLU A 133 -11.61 10.90 0.74
N GLY A 134 -12.39 10.36 1.69
CA GLY A 134 -13.53 11.08 2.24
C GLY A 134 -13.09 12.37 2.96
N VAL A 135 -13.91 12.82 3.90
CA VAL A 135 -13.63 14.07 4.58
C VAL A 135 -12.38 13.92 5.46
N VAL A 136 -11.32 14.66 5.11
CA VAL A 136 -10.08 14.79 5.89
C VAL A 136 -10.04 16.13 6.62
N GLU A 137 -9.25 16.19 7.67
CA GLU A 137 -8.97 17.44 8.40
C GLU A 137 -7.63 18.03 7.94
N VAL A 138 -7.62 19.34 7.68
CA VAL A 138 -6.40 20.10 7.45
C VAL A 138 -5.74 20.41 8.79
N VAL A 139 -4.55 19.89 9.02
CA VAL A 139 -3.82 20.06 10.29
C VAL A 139 -2.99 21.34 10.29
N ALA A 140 -2.41 21.70 9.14
CA ALA A 140 -1.61 22.93 9.00
C ALA A 140 -1.51 23.39 7.54
N GLY A 141 -1.33 24.69 7.34
CA GLY A 141 -0.83 25.26 6.09
C GLY A 141 0.69 25.48 6.16
N GLU A 142 1.41 25.27 5.06
CA GLU A 142 2.87 25.48 4.98
C GLU A 142 3.19 26.67 4.08
N LEU A 143 3.93 27.66 4.57
CA LEU A 143 4.39 28.80 3.77
C LEU A 143 5.54 28.41 2.83
N ALA A 144 5.93 29.31 1.92
CA ALA A 144 7.01 29.04 0.95
C ALA A 144 8.39 28.84 1.61
N ASP A 145 8.59 29.36 2.82
CA ASP A 145 9.81 29.17 3.62
C ASP A 145 9.78 27.90 4.50
N GLY A 146 8.72 27.09 4.38
CA GLY A 146 8.51 25.86 5.15
C GLY A 146 7.87 26.09 6.54
N THR A 147 7.51 27.33 6.90
CA THR A 147 6.85 27.62 8.17
C THR A 147 5.45 27.01 8.20
N LEU A 148 5.11 26.31 9.28
CA LEU A 148 3.79 25.71 9.48
C LEU A 148 2.86 26.65 10.26
N ILE A 149 1.67 26.87 9.72
CA ILE A 149 0.58 27.63 10.31
C ILE A 149 -0.50 26.65 10.75
N THR A 150 -0.66 26.52 12.06
CA THR A 150 -1.60 25.58 12.72
C THR A 150 -2.80 26.29 13.35
N ASP A 151 -2.92 27.60 13.14
CA ASP A 151 -4.03 28.41 13.64
C ASP A 151 -5.24 28.34 12.70
N HIS A 152 -6.39 28.02 13.27
CA HIS A 152 -7.68 27.92 12.60
C HIS A 152 -8.21 29.25 12.05
N HIS A 153 -7.74 30.38 12.57
CA HIS A 153 -8.19 31.71 12.14
C HIS A 153 -7.35 32.31 11.01
N THR A 154 -6.14 31.80 10.81
CA THR A 154 -5.20 32.38 9.86
C THR A 154 -5.51 31.90 8.44
N ALA A 155 -6.09 32.78 7.63
CA ALA A 155 -6.17 32.60 6.19
C ALA A 155 -4.85 33.03 5.53
N GLY A 156 -4.37 32.28 4.54
CA GLY A 156 -3.14 32.63 3.84
C GLY A 156 -2.92 31.81 2.57
N SER A 157 -2.07 32.31 1.68
CA SER A 157 -1.58 31.53 0.54
C SER A 157 -0.46 30.61 1.03
N PHE A 158 -0.68 29.31 0.94
CA PHE A 158 0.31 28.31 1.31
C PHE A 158 1.05 27.77 0.08
N SER A 159 2.18 27.11 0.29
CA SER A 159 2.91 26.31 -0.70
C SER A 159 2.45 24.84 -0.67
N ALA A 160 1.99 24.38 0.49
CA ALA A 160 1.43 23.06 0.72
C ALA A 160 0.48 23.09 1.93
N ILE A 161 -0.33 22.06 2.10
CA ILE A 161 -1.07 21.79 3.34
C ILE A 161 -0.67 20.43 3.89
N HIS A 162 -0.89 20.25 5.18
CA HIS A 162 -0.74 18.98 5.88
C HIS A 162 -2.12 18.51 6.31
N VAL A 163 -2.49 17.29 5.92
CA VAL A 163 -3.81 16.70 6.22
C VAL A 163 -3.65 15.43 7.05
N SER A 164 -4.65 15.15 7.88
CA SER A 164 -4.76 13.88 8.61
C SER A 164 -5.52 12.87 7.76
N VAL A 165 -4.89 11.74 7.43
CA VAL A 165 -5.44 10.71 6.53
C VAL A 165 -5.36 9.34 7.22
N PRO A 166 -6.36 8.45 7.10
CA PRO A 166 -6.23 7.08 7.58
C PRO A 166 -5.01 6.37 6.96
N HIS A 167 -4.31 5.55 7.76
CA HIS A 167 -3.12 4.82 7.32
C HIS A 167 -3.34 4.02 6.01
N ALA A 168 -4.53 3.43 5.86
CA ALA A 168 -4.89 2.61 4.70
C ALA A 168 -4.89 3.37 3.36
N THR A 169 -5.08 4.70 3.38
CA THR A 169 -5.19 5.53 2.18
C THR A 169 -4.10 6.58 2.06
N ALA A 170 -3.22 6.71 3.07
CA ALA A 170 -2.11 7.66 3.08
C ALA A 170 -1.19 7.54 1.84
N GLY A 171 -0.86 6.31 1.42
CA GLY A 171 -0.03 6.07 0.22
C GLY A 171 -0.66 6.57 -1.09
N GLN A 172 -1.98 6.50 -1.19
CA GLN A 172 -2.74 7.01 -2.33
C GLN A 172 -2.71 8.54 -2.37
N VAL A 173 -2.96 9.20 -1.23
CA VAL A 173 -2.96 10.67 -1.13
C VAL A 173 -1.57 11.26 -1.45
N VAL A 174 -0.49 10.60 -1.04
CA VAL A 174 0.90 11.02 -1.34
C VAL A 174 1.20 10.94 -2.84
N SER A 175 0.56 10.02 -3.56
CA SER A 175 0.81 9.77 -4.99
C SER A 175 -0.03 10.68 -5.91
N LEU A 176 -0.85 11.57 -5.35
CA LEU A 176 -1.68 12.49 -6.12
C LEU A 176 -0.84 13.55 -6.83
N LYS A 177 -1.24 13.85 -8.07
CA LYS A 177 -0.61 14.92 -8.86
C LYS A 177 -1.21 16.27 -8.45
N PRO A 178 -0.40 17.27 -8.07
CA PRO A 178 -0.87 18.59 -7.68
C PRO A 178 -1.75 19.30 -8.72
N SER A 179 -1.50 19.08 -10.01
CA SER A 179 -2.24 19.69 -11.13
C SER A 179 -3.61 19.05 -11.40
N GLU A 180 -3.83 17.85 -10.87
CA GLU A 180 -5.06 17.08 -11.03
C GLU A 180 -5.79 16.94 -9.68
N THR A 181 -5.42 17.74 -8.66
CA THR A 181 -6.00 17.65 -7.32
C THR A 181 -6.64 18.96 -6.93
N ALA A 182 -7.90 18.88 -6.52
CA ALA A 182 -8.67 19.96 -5.94
C ALA A 182 -9.11 19.60 -4.53
N LEU A 183 -9.40 20.62 -3.73
CA LEU A 183 -9.97 20.46 -2.40
C LEU A 183 -11.35 21.10 -2.37
N VAL A 184 -12.30 20.41 -1.73
CA VAL A 184 -13.65 20.92 -1.54
C VAL A 184 -13.88 21.12 -0.06
N LEU A 185 -14.04 22.37 0.38
CA LEU A 185 -14.37 22.71 1.76
C LEU A 185 -15.73 22.13 2.15
N ARG A 186 -15.79 21.48 3.32
CA ARG A 186 -17.01 20.96 3.92
C ARG A 186 -17.55 21.91 4.96
N ASN A 187 -18.87 21.97 5.07
CA ASN A 187 -19.48 22.69 6.17
C ASN A 187 -19.25 21.91 7.48
N PRO A 188 -19.00 22.60 8.61
CA PRO A 188 -18.80 21.94 9.90
C PRO A 188 -19.96 21.04 10.35
N GLY A 189 -21.18 21.30 9.85
CA GLY A 189 -22.38 20.50 10.12
C GLY A 189 -22.51 19.23 9.28
N ASP A 190 -21.63 19.01 8.29
CA ASP A 190 -21.66 17.82 7.43
C ASP A 190 -21.05 16.63 8.17
N LEU A 191 -21.85 15.99 9.03
CA LEU A 191 -21.46 14.81 9.81
C LEU A 191 -21.55 13.50 9.00
N ALA A 192 -22.35 13.50 7.93
CA ALA A 192 -22.45 12.36 7.03
C ALA A 192 -21.26 12.38 6.05
N PRO A 193 -20.54 11.25 5.86
CA PRO A 193 -19.78 11.04 4.65
C PRO A 193 -20.69 11.33 3.44
N LEU A 194 -20.16 11.94 2.37
CA LEU A 194 -20.93 11.94 1.11
C LEU A 194 -21.29 10.49 0.78
N ASP A 195 -22.47 10.29 0.20
CA ASP A 195 -22.92 8.99 -0.28
C ASP A 195 -21.75 8.32 -1.05
N PRO A 196 -21.27 7.13 -0.65
CA PRO A 196 -20.19 6.44 -1.35
C PRO A 196 -20.49 6.14 -2.82
N GLY A 197 -21.74 6.39 -3.28
CA GLY A 197 -22.13 6.40 -4.69
C GLY A 197 -21.50 7.50 -5.55
N LEU A 198 -20.80 8.48 -4.98
CA LEU A 198 -19.96 9.43 -5.73
C LEU A 198 -18.48 9.09 -5.57
N ALA A 199 -17.97 8.41 -6.61
CA ALA A 199 -16.61 8.44 -7.11
C ALA A 199 -15.49 8.29 -6.07
N ARG A 200 -15.10 7.05 -5.73
CA ARG A 200 -13.75 6.81 -5.19
C ARG A 200 -12.76 6.78 -6.35
N CYS A 201 -11.62 7.46 -6.21
CA CYS A 201 -10.55 7.43 -7.19
C CYS A 201 -9.84 6.07 -7.19
N ASP A 202 -10.50 5.07 -7.77
CA ASP A 202 -10.09 3.67 -7.84
C ASP A 202 -10.08 2.94 -6.48
N MET A 203 -10.85 1.85 -6.43
CA MET A 203 -11.08 0.95 -5.29
C MET A 203 -9.82 0.17 -4.88
N PRO A 204 -9.78 -0.45 -3.67
CA PRO A 204 -8.73 -1.43 -3.30
C PRO A 204 -8.60 -2.51 -4.38
N PRO A 205 -7.48 -3.28 -4.46
CA PRO A 205 -7.34 -4.35 -5.45
C PRO A 205 -8.62 -5.18 -5.46
N GLN A 206 -9.39 -5.03 -6.53
CA GLN A 206 -10.73 -5.57 -6.56
C GLN A 206 -10.63 -7.07 -6.69
N GLU A 207 -11.54 -7.79 -6.07
CA GLU A 207 -11.83 -9.14 -6.52
C GLU A 207 -12.29 -9.03 -7.98
N ILE A 208 -11.41 -9.39 -8.92
CA ILE A 208 -11.74 -9.34 -10.34
C ILE A 208 -12.51 -10.60 -10.69
N VAL A 209 -13.83 -10.47 -10.73
CA VAL A 209 -14.72 -11.48 -11.32
C VAL A 209 -15.22 -10.95 -12.66
N ILE A 210 -14.47 -11.26 -13.72
CA ILE A 210 -14.79 -10.85 -15.09
C ILE A 210 -14.95 -12.08 -15.99
N HIS A 211 -15.99 -12.09 -16.82
CA HIS A 211 -16.18 -13.14 -17.83
C HIS A 211 -15.36 -12.81 -19.08
N GLU A 212 -14.80 -13.82 -19.75
CA GLU A 212 -13.89 -13.62 -20.90
C GLU A 212 -14.49 -12.82 -22.07
N SER A 213 -15.81 -12.81 -22.20
CA SER A 213 -16.53 -12.04 -23.23
C SER A 213 -16.48 -10.54 -23.01
N ASP A 214 -16.17 -10.12 -21.78
CA ASP A 214 -16.22 -8.72 -21.36
C ASP A 214 -14.84 -8.07 -21.38
N ILE A 215 -13.85 -8.77 -21.96
CA ILE A 215 -12.44 -8.38 -21.96
C ILE A 215 -12.01 -7.94 -23.35
N ASP A 216 -11.58 -6.70 -23.45
CA ASP A 216 -11.12 -6.11 -24.70
C ASP A 216 -9.88 -6.80 -25.26
N LEU A 217 -9.93 -7.08 -26.57
CA LEU A 217 -8.83 -7.69 -27.31
C LEU A 217 -7.88 -6.59 -27.80
N ARG A 218 -6.62 -6.62 -27.38
CA ARG A 218 -5.56 -5.74 -27.90
C ARG A 218 -4.82 -6.40 -29.06
N ILE A 219 -4.52 -5.65 -30.11
CA ILE A 219 -3.91 -6.15 -31.36
C ILE A 219 -2.65 -5.35 -31.68
N ALA A 220 -1.51 -6.04 -31.77
CA ALA A 220 -0.24 -5.51 -32.23
C ALA A 220 -0.23 -5.33 -33.75
N ARG A 221 0.71 -4.51 -34.27
CA ARG A 221 0.93 -4.38 -35.72
C ARG A 221 1.30 -5.69 -36.41
N SER A 222 1.92 -6.62 -35.68
CA SER A 222 2.27 -7.96 -36.16
C SER A 222 1.05 -8.89 -36.32
N GLY A 223 -0.15 -8.46 -35.92
CA GLY A 223 -1.35 -9.29 -35.87
C GLY A 223 -1.44 -10.17 -34.62
N LEU A 224 -0.39 -10.16 -33.77
CA LEU A 224 -0.41 -10.74 -32.43
C LEU A 224 -1.51 -10.06 -31.61
N ARG A 225 -2.25 -10.84 -30.83
CA ARG A 225 -3.35 -10.33 -30.01
C ARG A 225 -3.21 -10.79 -28.58
N THR A 226 -3.68 -9.97 -27.65
CA THR A 226 -3.72 -10.30 -26.23
C THR A 226 -5.02 -9.82 -25.61
N GLN A 227 -5.52 -10.54 -24.61
CA GLN A 227 -6.55 -10.07 -23.69
C GLN A 227 -5.97 -10.11 -22.28
N GLU A 228 -6.03 -9.00 -21.57
CA GLU A 228 -5.60 -8.92 -20.19
C GLU A 228 -6.72 -9.46 -19.30
N LEU A 229 -6.54 -10.69 -18.80
CA LEU A 229 -7.57 -11.37 -18.00
C LEU A 229 -7.59 -10.83 -16.57
N ALA A 230 -6.40 -10.63 -16.00
CA ALA A 230 -6.22 -10.00 -14.71
C ALA A 230 -4.80 -9.41 -14.60
N ARG A 231 -4.67 -8.35 -13.80
CA ARG A 231 -3.39 -7.78 -13.40
C ARG A 231 -3.44 -7.47 -11.92
N GLY A 232 -2.48 -7.99 -11.17
CA GLY A 232 -2.27 -7.69 -9.77
C GLY A 232 -0.84 -7.23 -9.52
N GLU A 233 -0.51 -6.94 -8.26
CA GLU A 233 0.81 -6.42 -7.87
C GLU A 233 1.96 -7.37 -8.20
N ASN A 234 1.71 -8.67 -8.06
CA ASN A 234 2.73 -9.72 -8.18
C ASN A 234 2.62 -10.54 -9.47
N ALA A 235 1.55 -10.35 -10.24
CA ALA A 235 1.30 -11.20 -11.40
C ALA A 235 0.42 -10.53 -12.46
N TYR A 236 0.68 -10.89 -13.71
CA TYR A 236 -0.19 -10.63 -14.84
C TYR A 236 -0.73 -11.95 -15.37
N VAL A 237 -2.00 -11.99 -15.76
CA VAL A 237 -2.64 -13.12 -16.44
C VAL A 237 -3.27 -12.62 -17.74
N GLY A 238 -2.87 -13.19 -18.87
CA GLY A 238 -3.36 -12.82 -20.18
C GLY A 238 -3.72 -14.01 -21.06
N ARG A 239 -4.52 -13.78 -22.09
CA ARG A 239 -4.76 -14.71 -23.18
C ARG A 239 -4.00 -14.25 -24.41
N LEU A 240 -2.97 -14.99 -24.78
CA LEU A 240 -2.13 -14.73 -25.94
C LEU A 240 -2.69 -15.44 -27.18
N ILE A 241 -2.86 -14.70 -28.27
CA ILE A 241 -3.42 -15.21 -29.53
C ILE A 241 -2.49 -14.87 -30.69
N LEU A 242 -1.92 -15.89 -31.33
CA LEU A 242 -1.10 -15.72 -32.53
C LEU A 242 -1.91 -16.11 -33.77
N PRO A 243 -1.89 -15.30 -34.85
CA PRO A 243 -2.49 -15.70 -36.11
C PRO A 243 -1.71 -16.87 -36.74
N PRO A 244 -2.30 -17.60 -37.71
CA PRO A 244 -1.60 -18.62 -38.48
C PRO A 244 -0.26 -18.11 -39.05
N GLY A 245 0.82 -18.86 -38.85
CA GLY A 245 2.18 -18.49 -39.26
C GLY A 245 2.78 -17.29 -38.50
N GLY A 246 2.06 -16.74 -37.51
CA GLY A 246 2.51 -15.62 -36.68
C GLY A 246 3.78 -15.96 -35.91
N ARG A 247 4.57 -14.93 -35.59
CA ARG A 247 5.86 -15.09 -34.91
C ARG A 247 5.95 -14.13 -33.74
N ILE A 248 6.50 -14.63 -32.63
CA ILE A 248 7.01 -13.78 -31.56
C ILE A 248 8.52 -13.68 -31.75
N PRO A 249 9.03 -12.48 -32.08
CA PRO A 249 10.47 -12.28 -32.25
C PRO A 249 11.25 -12.65 -30.97
N PRO A 250 12.54 -12.96 -31.10
CA PRO A 250 13.34 -13.28 -29.93
C PRO A 250 13.43 -12.11 -28.94
N HIS A 251 13.00 -12.33 -27.70
CA HIS A 251 12.99 -11.37 -26.61
C HIS A 251 13.39 -12.03 -25.28
N ARG A 252 13.47 -11.22 -24.22
CA ARG A 252 13.85 -11.62 -22.86
C ARG A 252 13.12 -10.71 -21.88
N ASP A 253 12.45 -11.29 -20.91
CA ASP A 253 11.78 -10.52 -19.85
C ASP A 253 12.58 -10.58 -18.53
N THR A 254 12.34 -9.62 -17.65
CA THR A 254 13.04 -9.53 -16.36
C THR A 254 12.51 -10.51 -15.31
N THR A 255 11.30 -11.01 -15.51
CA THR A 255 10.57 -11.93 -14.62
C THR A 255 10.33 -13.29 -15.29
N GLU A 256 9.74 -14.21 -14.55
CA GLU A 256 9.35 -15.53 -15.08
C GLU A 256 8.12 -15.42 -15.97
N GLU A 257 8.09 -16.21 -17.04
CA GLU A 257 6.91 -16.36 -17.90
C GLU A 257 6.45 -17.82 -17.92
N TYR A 258 5.13 -17.99 -17.84
CA TYR A 258 4.45 -19.26 -17.91
C TYR A 258 3.45 -19.22 -19.06
N LEU A 259 3.43 -20.25 -19.90
CA LEU A 259 2.43 -20.40 -20.96
C LEU A 259 1.77 -21.77 -20.85
N TYR A 260 0.44 -21.80 -20.92
CA TYR A 260 -0.33 -23.03 -21.09
C TYR A 260 -1.05 -22.99 -22.43
N VAL A 261 -0.69 -23.91 -23.33
CA VAL A 261 -1.26 -23.95 -24.69
C VAL A 261 -2.68 -24.53 -24.64
N ILE A 262 -3.66 -23.74 -25.03
CA ILE A 262 -5.08 -24.13 -25.05
C ILE A 262 -5.48 -24.63 -26.44
N GLN A 263 -5.03 -23.94 -27.50
CA GLN A 263 -5.33 -24.27 -28.88
C GLN A 263 -4.15 -23.95 -29.80
N GLY A 264 -4.06 -24.67 -30.91
CA GLY A 264 -3.04 -24.44 -31.94
C GLY A 264 -1.75 -25.18 -31.62
N GLU A 265 -0.75 -24.99 -32.46
CA GLU A 265 0.51 -25.70 -32.38
C GLU A 265 1.61 -24.89 -33.03
N GLY A 266 2.86 -25.14 -32.65
CA GLY A 266 3.99 -24.42 -33.19
C GLY A 266 5.29 -24.80 -32.50
N THR A 267 6.32 -24.02 -32.77
CA THR A 267 7.65 -24.23 -32.22
C THR A 267 8.05 -23.05 -31.35
N ILE A 268 8.29 -23.31 -30.07
CA ILE A 268 8.93 -22.36 -29.17
C ILE A 268 10.42 -22.65 -29.09
N THR A 269 11.25 -21.62 -29.07
CA THR A 269 12.68 -21.72 -28.81
C THR A 269 13.01 -21.00 -27.53
N ILE A 270 13.56 -21.72 -26.55
CA ILE A 270 13.97 -21.20 -25.24
C ILE A 270 15.48 -21.41 -25.12
N GLY A 271 16.23 -20.31 -25.01
CA GLY A 271 17.69 -20.33 -25.09
C GLY A 271 18.17 -20.83 -26.46
N GLN A 272 18.69 -22.06 -26.50
CA GLN A 272 19.15 -22.71 -27.74
C GLN A 272 18.29 -23.93 -28.13
N THR A 273 17.33 -24.30 -27.29
CA THR A 273 16.54 -25.52 -27.49
C THR A 273 15.19 -25.16 -28.08
N SER A 274 14.76 -25.90 -29.10
CA SER A 274 13.45 -25.74 -29.73
C SER A 274 12.53 -26.90 -29.34
N HIS A 275 11.29 -26.56 -29.05
CA HIS A 275 10.26 -27.48 -28.60
C HIS A 275 9.02 -27.31 -29.46
N TYR A 276 8.49 -28.42 -29.94
CA TYR A 276 7.15 -28.44 -30.51
C TYR A 276 6.13 -28.39 -29.38
N VAL A 277 5.11 -27.55 -29.50
CA VAL A 277 4.06 -27.40 -28.49
C VAL A 277 2.69 -27.54 -29.13
N SER A 278 1.76 -28.08 -28.37
CA SER A 278 0.38 -28.35 -28.78
C SER A 278 -0.57 -28.23 -27.57
N PRO A 279 -1.89 -28.34 -27.72
CA PRO A 279 -2.82 -28.17 -26.59
C PRO A 279 -2.47 -29.06 -25.39
N GLY A 280 -2.54 -28.49 -24.20
CA GLY A 280 -2.15 -29.15 -22.95
C GLY A 280 -0.67 -29.00 -22.57
N THR A 281 0.15 -28.38 -23.41
CA THR A 281 1.58 -28.15 -23.10
C THR A 281 1.74 -27.00 -22.13
N MET A 282 2.42 -27.25 -21.00
CA MET A 282 2.88 -26.23 -20.06
C MET A 282 4.32 -25.82 -20.37
N ILE A 283 4.59 -24.53 -20.38
CA ILE A 283 5.87 -23.94 -20.75
C ILE A 283 6.29 -23.00 -19.63
N TYR A 284 7.54 -23.12 -19.19
CA TYR A 284 8.18 -22.20 -18.26
C TYR A 284 9.39 -21.57 -18.94
N VAL A 285 9.47 -20.24 -18.90
CA VAL A 285 10.59 -19.45 -19.38
C VAL A 285 11.25 -18.78 -18.17
N PRO A 286 12.49 -19.15 -17.83
CA PRO A 286 13.18 -18.52 -16.71
C PRO A 286 13.48 -17.03 -16.98
N PRO A 287 13.68 -16.23 -15.92
CA PRO A 287 13.93 -14.80 -16.07
C PRO A 287 15.17 -14.56 -16.93
N ARG A 288 15.07 -13.56 -17.81
CA ARG A 288 16.15 -13.09 -18.69
C ARG A 288 16.65 -14.13 -19.70
N VAL A 289 15.96 -15.27 -19.86
CA VAL A 289 16.28 -16.26 -20.90
C VAL A 289 15.63 -15.85 -22.22
N LYS A 290 16.36 -16.02 -23.33
CA LYS A 290 15.87 -15.65 -24.66
C LYS A 290 14.77 -16.60 -25.09
N VAL A 291 13.61 -16.07 -25.48
CA VAL A 291 12.49 -16.86 -25.97
C VAL A 291 11.99 -16.31 -27.31
N SER A 292 11.56 -17.20 -28.19
CA SER A 292 10.88 -16.85 -29.45
C SER A 292 9.86 -17.92 -29.82
N TYR A 293 8.86 -17.55 -30.62
CA TYR A 293 7.81 -18.48 -31.04
C TYR A 293 7.53 -18.38 -32.53
N VAL A 294 7.29 -19.52 -33.17
CA VAL A 294 6.77 -19.61 -34.54
C VAL A 294 5.51 -20.45 -34.54
N ASN A 295 4.38 -19.83 -34.88
CA ASN A 295 3.09 -20.48 -34.92
C ASN A 295 2.91 -21.34 -36.18
N GLY A 296 2.16 -22.42 -36.05
CA GLY A 296 1.78 -23.32 -37.12
C GLY A 296 0.65 -22.78 -38.00
N ALA A 297 -0.05 -23.69 -38.69
CA ALA A 297 -1.04 -23.35 -39.71
C ALA A 297 -2.39 -22.85 -39.17
N ARG A 298 -2.64 -22.98 -37.85
CA ARG A 298 -3.86 -22.49 -37.18
C ARG A 298 -3.50 -21.43 -36.15
N SER A 299 -4.47 -20.63 -35.73
CA SER A 299 -4.26 -19.69 -34.63
C SER A 299 -3.85 -20.43 -33.36
N LEU A 300 -2.85 -19.90 -32.65
CA LEU A 300 -2.50 -20.32 -31.30
C LEU A 300 -3.37 -19.56 -30.31
N ILE A 301 -3.82 -20.22 -29.25
CA ILE A 301 -4.35 -19.60 -28.03
C ILE A 301 -3.60 -20.19 -26.84
N ALA A 302 -3.02 -19.34 -26.00
CA ALA A 302 -2.35 -19.74 -24.77
C ALA A 302 -2.76 -18.84 -23.61
N LEU A 303 -2.85 -19.41 -22.41
CA LEU A 303 -2.87 -18.64 -21.16
C LEU A 303 -1.43 -18.24 -20.85
N GLN A 304 -1.19 -16.95 -20.64
CA GLN A 304 0.12 -16.38 -20.34
C GLN A 304 0.09 -15.82 -18.92
N VAL A 305 1.14 -16.09 -18.14
CA VAL A 305 1.33 -15.52 -16.82
C VAL A 305 2.75 -14.98 -16.69
N PHE A 306 2.88 -13.74 -16.21
CA PHE A 306 4.16 -13.18 -15.77
C PHE A 306 4.19 -13.10 -14.24
N ALA A 307 5.26 -13.58 -13.60
CA ALA A 307 5.48 -13.47 -12.17
C ALA A 307 6.12 -12.11 -11.84
N GLY A 308 5.29 -11.08 -11.93
CA GLY A 308 5.60 -9.64 -11.92
C GLY A 308 4.95 -9.01 -13.15
N PRO A 309 4.10 -7.98 -13.01
CA PRO A 309 3.24 -7.51 -14.10
C PRO A 309 3.96 -6.65 -15.15
N GLU A 310 5.16 -6.16 -14.87
CA GLU A 310 5.88 -5.15 -15.65
C GLU A 310 6.13 -5.54 -17.12
N PRO A 311 6.44 -6.81 -17.48
CA PRO A 311 6.60 -7.17 -18.89
C PRO A 311 5.33 -6.96 -19.72
N ALA A 312 4.15 -6.94 -19.10
CA ALA A 312 2.89 -6.72 -19.81
C ALA A 312 2.67 -5.24 -20.21
N ASP A 313 3.48 -4.31 -19.72
CA ASP A 313 3.40 -2.88 -20.08
C ASP A 313 3.70 -2.67 -21.58
N GLN A 314 4.42 -3.61 -22.21
CA GLN A 314 4.65 -3.63 -23.65
C GLN A 314 3.35 -3.74 -24.47
N PHE A 315 2.23 -4.14 -23.86
CA PHE A 315 0.93 -4.29 -24.50
C PHE A 315 0.10 -2.99 -24.50
N GLU A 316 0.46 -1.99 -23.70
CA GLU A 316 -0.33 -0.75 -23.55
C GLU A 316 -0.41 0.04 -24.87
N GLY A 317 0.66 0.02 -25.67
CA GLY A 317 0.70 0.69 -26.97
C GLY A 317 -0.05 -0.03 -28.10
N TRP A 318 -0.72 -1.15 -27.82
CA TRP A 318 -1.41 -1.95 -28.83
C TRP A 318 -2.83 -1.44 -29.04
N ARG A 319 -3.33 -1.58 -30.27
CA ARG A 319 -4.66 -1.06 -30.61
C ARG A 319 -5.74 -1.93 -29.96
N ALA A 320 -6.66 -1.33 -29.22
CA ALA A 320 -7.89 -1.99 -28.79
C ALA A 320 -8.74 -2.38 -30.01
N ALA A 321 -9.18 -3.63 -30.09
CA ALA A 321 -10.19 -4.06 -31.03
C ALA A 321 -11.53 -3.46 -30.62
N ALA A 322 -12.35 -3.05 -31.59
CA ALA A 322 -13.72 -2.65 -31.30
C ALA A 322 -14.47 -3.84 -30.64
N PRO A 323 -15.32 -3.59 -29.63
CA PRO A 323 -16.08 -4.65 -28.98
C PRO A 323 -16.98 -5.35 -30.00
N PRO A 324 -17.22 -6.67 -29.85
CA PRO A 324 -18.16 -7.38 -30.71
C PRO A 324 -19.57 -6.78 -30.54
N PRO A 325 -20.40 -6.79 -31.60
CA PRO A 325 -21.78 -6.30 -31.51
C PRO A 325 -22.56 -7.04 -30.41
N SER A 326 -23.40 -6.30 -29.69
CA SER A 326 -24.09 -6.70 -28.45
C SER A 326 -24.93 -8.00 -28.51
N ASN A 327 -25.19 -8.54 -29.69
CA ASN A 327 -26.08 -9.68 -29.90
C ASN A 327 -25.39 -11.04 -29.65
N ASP A 328 -24.08 -11.08 -29.44
CA ASP A 328 -23.32 -12.31 -29.19
C ASP A 328 -22.95 -12.51 -27.70
N ARG A 329 -23.49 -11.70 -26.77
CA ARG A 329 -23.18 -11.81 -25.33
C ARG A 329 -24.07 -12.87 -24.66
N PRO A 330 -23.51 -13.88 -23.96
CA PRO A 330 -24.31 -14.80 -23.16
C PRO A 330 -25.08 -14.07 -22.05
N PRO A 331 -26.27 -14.55 -21.66
CA PRO A 331 -27.01 -13.96 -20.54
C PRO A 331 -26.25 -14.13 -19.22
N GLN A 332 -26.15 -13.06 -18.43
CA GLN A 332 -25.48 -13.08 -17.12
C GLN A 332 -26.27 -13.94 -16.10
N PRO A 333 -25.58 -14.72 -15.25
CA PRO A 333 -26.21 -15.41 -14.13
C PRO A 333 -26.63 -14.42 -13.01
N PRO A 334 -27.65 -14.75 -12.20
CA PRO A 334 -28.13 -13.89 -11.12
C PRO A 334 -27.10 -13.75 -9.99
N ALA A 335 -27.04 -12.56 -9.39
CA ALA A 335 -26.10 -12.23 -8.31
C ALA A 335 -26.32 -13.05 -7.02
N PRO A 336 -25.25 -13.43 -6.28
CA PRO A 336 -25.37 -14.15 -5.02
C PRO A 336 -25.88 -13.25 -3.89
N GLN A 337 -26.83 -13.75 -3.10
CA GLN A 337 -27.41 -13.03 -1.95
C GLN A 337 -26.51 -13.20 -0.72
N SER A 338 -26.15 -12.08 -0.07
CA SER A 338 -25.30 -12.05 1.13
C SER A 338 -26.03 -12.68 2.33
N ALA A 339 -25.43 -13.71 2.93
CA ALA A 339 -25.95 -14.34 4.15
C ALA A 339 -25.70 -13.44 5.38
N SER A 340 -26.75 -13.12 6.13
CA SER A 340 -26.67 -12.41 7.41
C SER A 340 -26.12 -13.31 8.52
N SER A 341 -25.10 -12.83 9.23
CA SER A 341 -24.50 -13.46 10.40
C SER A 341 -25.40 -13.36 11.64
N GLY A 342 -25.72 -14.50 12.25
CA GLY A 342 -26.28 -14.60 13.62
C GLY A 342 -25.19 -14.92 14.65
N PRO A 343 -25.44 -14.76 15.96
CA PRO A 343 -24.40 -14.79 16.98
C PRO A 343 -24.12 -16.20 17.53
N GLY A 344 -22.82 -16.50 17.67
CA GLY A 344 -22.20 -17.32 18.71
C GLY A 344 -22.59 -18.80 18.79
N ASP A 345 -21.67 -19.68 18.39
CA ASP A 345 -21.42 -20.91 19.16
C ASP A 345 -19.94 -21.30 19.06
N ASP A 346 -19.36 -21.59 20.23
CA ASP A 346 -17.99 -22.03 20.42
C ASP A 346 -17.83 -23.48 19.93
N ASP A 347 -17.05 -23.72 18.87
CA ASP A 347 -16.34 -24.99 18.75
C ASP A 347 -15.07 -24.85 17.89
N ARG A 348 -13.91 -25.07 18.53
CA ARG A 348 -12.63 -25.18 17.83
C ARG A 348 -12.52 -26.59 17.25
N GLY A 349 -13.11 -26.80 16.08
CA GLY A 349 -12.85 -27.95 15.23
C GLY A 349 -11.91 -27.59 14.08
N THR A 350 -10.73 -28.21 14.04
CA THR A 350 -9.83 -28.15 12.88
C THR A 350 -10.52 -28.74 11.66
N ALA A 351 -11.02 -27.92 10.75
CA ALA A 351 -11.54 -28.38 9.46
C ALA A 351 -10.37 -28.68 8.52
N VAL A 352 -10.04 -29.96 8.36
CA VAL A 352 -9.26 -30.45 7.22
C VAL A 352 -10.17 -30.40 6.00
N PHE A 353 -9.84 -29.56 5.04
CA PHE A 353 -10.58 -29.44 3.78
C PHE A 353 -10.08 -30.51 2.81
N GLU A 354 -10.79 -31.63 2.71
CA GLU A 354 -10.57 -32.63 1.66
C GLU A 354 -11.39 -32.26 0.42
N TRP A 355 -10.72 -32.21 -0.73
CA TRP A 355 -11.36 -31.96 -2.03
C TRP A 355 -12.19 -33.20 -2.43
N PRO A 356 -13.51 -33.11 -2.64
CA PRO A 356 -14.26 -34.26 -3.13
C PRO A 356 -13.88 -34.51 -4.59
N VAL A 357 -13.30 -35.69 -4.84
CA VAL A 357 -13.19 -36.25 -6.19
C VAL A 357 -14.61 -36.61 -6.63
N ALA A 358 -15.11 -35.94 -7.67
CA ALA A 358 -16.41 -36.28 -8.25
C ALA A 358 -16.31 -37.66 -8.91
N VAL A 359 -16.89 -38.67 -8.26
CA VAL A 359 -17.22 -39.96 -8.87
C VAL A 359 -18.54 -39.77 -9.63
N SER A 360 -18.56 -40.15 -10.90
CA SER A 360 -19.78 -40.12 -11.74
C SER A 360 -20.87 -41.02 -11.14
N PRO A 361 -22.16 -40.65 -11.20
CA PRO A 361 -23.22 -41.52 -10.72
C PRO A 361 -23.48 -42.65 -11.74
N ASP A 362 -23.30 -43.89 -11.30
CA ASP A 362 -23.98 -45.04 -11.90
C ASP A 362 -25.50 -44.93 -11.66
N PRO A 363 -26.33 -45.43 -12.59
CA PRO A 363 -27.79 -45.38 -12.46
C PRO A 363 -28.32 -46.45 -11.50
N ASP A 364 -29.19 -46.02 -10.57
CA ASP A 364 -29.87 -46.83 -9.55
C ASP A 364 -30.94 -47.80 -10.15
N PRO A 365 -31.33 -48.87 -9.44
CA PRO A 365 -32.01 -50.03 -9.98
C PRO A 365 -33.55 -49.87 -10.00
N GLY A 366 -34.19 -50.57 -10.94
CA GLY A 366 -35.65 -50.64 -11.02
C GLY A 366 -36.28 -51.56 -9.98
N PRO A 367 -37.62 -51.69 -10.03
CA PRO A 367 -38.25 -52.96 -9.68
C PRO A 367 -39.37 -53.40 -10.64
N GLY A 368 -39.47 -54.73 -10.84
CA GLY A 368 -40.76 -55.43 -10.81
C GLY A 368 -41.44 -55.83 -12.13
N ASP A 369 -41.13 -57.04 -12.58
CA ASP A 369 -42.02 -58.11 -13.09
C ASP A 369 -43.12 -57.86 -14.14
N GLY A 370 -42.96 -58.54 -15.29
CA GLY A 370 -44.02 -58.82 -16.25
C GLY A 370 -43.52 -59.39 -17.59
N ALA A 371 -43.25 -60.70 -17.65
CA ALA A 371 -43.00 -61.44 -18.90
C ALA A 371 -44.32 -61.97 -19.51
N PRO A 372 -44.37 -62.61 -20.71
CA PRO A 372 -43.29 -62.82 -21.70
C PRO A 372 -43.70 -62.54 -23.17
N ALA A 373 -42.72 -62.39 -24.08
CA ALA A 373 -42.78 -62.99 -25.42
C ALA A 373 -41.46 -62.87 -26.22
N SER A 374 -40.98 -64.03 -26.65
CA SER A 374 -40.24 -64.31 -27.89
C SER A 374 -38.75 -63.96 -27.98
N ALA A 375 -37.93 -64.99 -27.87
CA ALA A 375 -36.49 -65.01 -28.13
C ALA A 375 -36.14 -64.99 -29.64
N PRO A 376 -35.02 -64.37 -30.03
CA PRO A 376 -34.34 -64.64 -31.30
C PRO A 376 -33.10 -65.56 -31.13
N PRO A 377 -32.68 -66.29 -32.19
CA PRO A 377 -31.60 -67.29 -32.14
C PRO A 377 -30.18 -66.69 -32.18
N PRO A 378 -29.12 -67.47 -31.83
CA PRO A 378 -27.78 -66.95 -31.60
C PRO A 378 -26.93 -66.74 -32.87
N ALA A 379 -25.95 -65.84 -32.75
CA ALA A 379 -25.02 -65.38 -33.78
C ALA A 379 -23.88 -66.37 -34.12
N PRO A 380 -23.28 -66.29 -35.33
CA PRO A 380 -21.99 -66.91 -35.61
C PRO A 380 -20.79 -65.98 -35.36
N ALA A 381 -19.72 -66.61 -34.87
CA ALA A 381 -18.46 -66.02 -34.39
C ALA A 381 -17.59 -65.37 -35.48
N SER A 382 -16.83 -64.35 -35.08
CA SER A 382 -15.71 -63.77 -35.87
C SER A 382 -14.38 -63.94 -35.12
N ALA A 383 -13.35 -64.27 -35.89
CA ALA A 383 -12.06 -64.83 -35.50
C ALA A 383 -11.11 -63.88 -34.73
N PRO A 384 -10.11 -64.41 -34.00
CA PRO A 384 -9.12 -63.61 -33.28
C PRO A 384 -8.00 -63.08 -34.19
N PRO A 385 -7.37 -61.93 -33.86
CA PRO A 385 -6.20 -61.40 -34.57
C PRO A 385 -4.91 -62.19 -34.24
N PRO A 386 -3.91 -62.19 -35.14
CA PRO A 386 -2.69 -63.00 -34.98
C PRO A 386 -1.67 -62.40 -34.00
N ALA A 387 -0.91 -63.30 -33.37
CA ALA A 387 0.17 -63.01 -32.44
C ALA A 387 1.45 -62.48 -33.13
N PRO A 388 2.29 -61.67 -32.44
CA PRO A 388 3.59 -61.24 -32.95
C PRO A 388 4.64 -62.35 -32.81
N ALA A 389 5.37 -62.61 -33.91
CA ALA A 389 6.50 -63.53 -33.94
C ALA A 389 7.78 -62.86 -33.40
N ALA A 390 8.51 -63.63 -32.59
CA ALA A 390 9.77 -63.30 -31.94
C ALA A 390 10.99 -63.52 -32.85
N SER A 391 12.09 -62.79 -32.63
CA SER A 391 13.36 -63.33 -32.08
C SER A 391 14.59 -62.45 -32.39
N ALA A 392 15.38 -62.20 -31.35
CA ALA A 392 16.80 -61.81 -31.31
C ALA A 392 17.71 -62.94 -31.93
N PRO A 393 19.08 -62.91 -32.02
CA PRO A 393 20.03 -62.15 -31.18
C PRO A 393 21.41 -61.68 -31.76
N ALA A 394 22.05 -60.79 -30.99
CA ALA A 394 23.47 -60.60 -30.62
C ALA A 394 24.63 -60.52 -31.65
N ALA A 395 25.44 -59.46 -31.53
CA ALA A 395 26.90 -59.53 -31.28
C ALA A 395 27.49 -58.15 -30.88
N SER A 396 28.52 -58.18 -30.03
CA SER A 396 29.12 -57.06 -29.29
C SER A 396 30.31 -56.37 -29.96
N ALA A 397 30.59 -55.16 -29.46
CA ALA A 397 31.87 -54.39 -29.36
C ALA A 397 32.20 -53.37 -30.49
N PRO A 398 33.01 -52.31 -30.21
CA PRO A 398 33.66 -51.90 -28.96
C PRO A 398 33.28 -50.48 -28.47
N ALA A 399 33.63 -50.17 -27.22
CA ALA A 399 33.46 -48.85 -26.63
C ALA A 399 34.43 -47.81 -27.26
N PRO A 400 33.96 -46.59 -27.62
CA PRO A 400 34.84 -45.48 -27.95
C PRO A 400 35.41 -44.83 -26.67
N PRO A 401 36.59 -44.18 -26.78
CA PRO A 401 37.49 -43.93 -25.66
C PRO A 401 37.04 -42.78 -24.76
N ALA A 402 37.48 -42.85 -23.50
CA ALA A 402 37.36 -41.77 -22.53
C ALA A 402 37.99 -40.47 -23.10
N PRO A 403 37.33 -39.30 -22.94
CA PRO A 403 37.92 -38.05 -23.37
C PRO A 403 39.19 -37.77 -22.55
N ALA A 404 40.30 -37.61 -23.27
CA ALA A 404 41.57 -37.18 -22.73
C ALA A 404 41.42 -35.83 -21.99
N ALA A 405 42.10 -35.74 -20.85
CA ALA A 405 42.25 -34.51 -20.08
C ALA A 405 42.73 -33.38 -20.99
N SER A 406 41.89 -32.36 -21.17
CA SER A 406 42.34 -31.11 -21.76
C SER A 406 43.24 -30.40 -20.75
N ALA A 407 44.42 -30.00 -21.22
CA ALA A 407 45.39 -29.20 -20.50
C ALA A 407 44.74 -27.95 -19.87
N PRO A 408 45.26 -27.46 -18.73
CA PRO A 408 44.74 -26.26 -18.10
C PRO A 408 44.85 -25.07 -19.06
N ALA A 409 43.74 -24.32 -19.17
CA ALA A 409 43.72 -23.05 -19.87
C ALA A 409 44.80 -22.10 -19.30
N PRO A 410 45.44 -21.25 -20.13
CA PRO A 410 46.38 -20.25 -19.65
C PRO A 410 45.68 -19.31 -18.66
N PRO A 411 46.39 -18.78 -17.64
CA PRO A 411 45.80 -17.84 -16.71
C PRO A 411 45.24 -16.64 -17.49
N ALA A 412 43.98 -16.29 -17.20
CA ALA A 412 43.38 -15.06 -17.68
C ALA A 412 44.29 -13.86 -17.34
N PRO A 413 44.39 -12.85 -18.22
CA PRO A 413 45.10 -11.62 -17.86
C PRO A 413 44.45 -11.05 -16.60
N ALA A 414 45.28 -10.74 -15.60
CA ALA A 414 44.83 -10.11 -14.37
C ALA A 414 44.00 -8.86 -14.74
N ALA A 415 42.70 -8.90 -14.40
CA ALA A 415 41.89 -7.71 -14.42
C ALA A 415 42.55 -6.72 -13.46
N SER A 416 43.04 -5.61 -14.02
CA SER A 416 43.55 -4.49 -13.23
C SER A 416 42.50 -4.08 -12.22
N ALA A 417 42.89 -4.03 -10.95
CA ALA A 417 42.09 -3.45 -9.90
C ALA A 417 41.61 -2.05 -10.33
N PRO A 418 40.38 -1.65 -9.99
CA PRO A 418 39.92 -0.28 -10.24
C PRO A 418 40.90 0.70 -9.59
N ALA A 419 41.34 1.68 -10.37
CA ALA A 419 42.21 2.74 -9.89
C ALA A 419 41.56 3.42 -8.67
N PRO A 420 42.32 3.70 -7.59
CA PRO A 420 41.82 4.51 -6.50
C PRO A 420 41.42 5.89 -7.04
N PRO A 421 40.38 6.52 -6.45
CA PRO A 421 39.94 7.85 -6.88
C PRO A 421 41.10 8.86 -6.77
N PRO A 422 41.15 9.86 -7.65
CA PRO A 422 42.22 10.84 -7.65
C PRO A 422 42.25 11.59 -6.31
N ALA A 423 43.46 11.72 -5.76
CA ALA A 423 43.71 12.54 -4.58
C ALA A 423 43.28 13.99 -4.86
N PRO A 424 42.61 14.66 -3.91
CA PRO A 424 42.21 16.05 -4.07
C PRO A 424 43.45 16.95 -4.22
N ALA A 425 43.38 17.86 -5.19
CA ALA A 425 44.41 18.84 -5.46
C ALA A 425 44.69 19.69 -4.21
N ALA A 426 45.99 19.82 -3.89
CA ALA A 426 46.49 20.67 -2.84
C ALA A 426 46.10 22.14 -3.09
N SER A 427 45.31 22.71 -2.19
CA SER A 427 45.17 24.15 -2.03
C SER A 427 46.30 24.66 -1.14
N ALA A 428 46.94 25.75 -1.56
CA ALA A 428 48.02 26.44 -0.87
C ALA A 428 47.57 27.00 0.51
N PRO A 429 48.51 27.33 1.43
CA PRO A 429 48.25 27.39 2.86
C PRO A 429 47.66 28.74 3.28
N ALA A 430 46.59 28.70 4.08
CA ALA A 430 46.11 29.83 4.88
C ALA A 430 46.55 29.67 6.35
N ALA A 431 46.82 30.81 6.97
CA ALA A 431 47.58 30.99 8.20
C ALA A 431 47.03 30.29 9.46
N SER A 432 47.96 29.92 10.34
CA SER A 432 47.76 29.31 11.65
C SER A 432 46.86 30.13 12.58
N ALA A 433 45.78 29.51 13.07
CA ALA A 433 45.05 29.94 14.26
C ALA A 433 45.61 29.23 15.51
N PRO A 434 45.66 29.89 16.69
CA PRO A 434 46.32 29.36 17.88
C PRO A 434 45.50 28.27 18.58
N ALA A 435 46.22 27.34 19.23
CA ALA A 435 45.67 26.18 19.93
C ALA A 435 44.77 26.57 21.12
N PRO A 436 43.69 25.81 21.39
CA PRO A 436 42.82 26.04 22.54
C PRO A 436 43.50 25.65 23.86
N ALA A 437 43.23 26.45 24.90
CA ALA A 437 43.75 26.26 26.25
C ALA A 437 43.20 24.97 26.91
N PRO A 438 43.99 24.31 27.79
CA PRO A 438 43.57 23.08 28.46
C PRO A 438 42.46 23.34 29.49
N ALA A 439 41.54 22.38 29.60
CA ALA A 439 40.39 22.40 30.51
C ALA A 439 40.81 22.43 32.00
N PRO A 440 40.03 23.12 32.87
CA PRO A 440 40.30 23.18 34.29
C PRO A 440 40.00 21.84 35.00
N ALA A 441 40.82 21.52 36.01
CA ALA A 441 40.74 20.32 36.83
C ALA A 441 39.44 20.28 37.68
N PRO A 442 38.91 19.08 37.98
CA PRO A 442 37.71 18.92 38.79
C PRO A 442 37.94 19.34 40.25
N PRO A 443 36.91 19.86 40.95
CA PRO A 443 37.02 20.24 42.35
C PRO A 443 37.14 19.02 43.28
N PRO A 444 37.84 19.14 44.42
CA PRO A 444 38.03 18.06 45.36
C PRO A 444 36.72 17.71 46.09
N ALA A 445 36.55 16.42 46.40
CA ALA A 445 35.41 15.89 47.14
C ALA A 445 35.35 16.45 48.58
N PRO A 446 34.15 16.68 49.14
CA PRO A 446 33.99 17.19 50.50
C PRO A 446 34.38 16.12 51.53
N GLY A 447 35.47 16.39 52.25
CA GLY A 447 35.97 15.59 53.36
C GLY A 447 35.08 15.71 54.60
N ALA A 448 34.93 14.57 55.27
CA ALA A 448 34.24 14.37 56.53
C ALA A 448 34.82 15.23 57.66
N SER A 449 33.91 15.72 58.51
CA SER A 449 34.18 16.36 59.79
C SER A 449 34.71 15.33 60.79
N ALA A 450 35.84 15.64 61.43
CA ALA A 450 36.27 15.00 62.68
C ALA A 450 36.51 16.08 63.74
N ALA A 451 35.92 15.86 64.91
CA ALA A 451 35.95 16.69 66.11
C ALA A 451 37.27 16.50 66.91
N PRO A 452 37.62 17.42 67.83
CA PRO A 452 38.92 17.52 68.51
C PRO A 452 38.94 16.70 69.81
N PRO A 453 40.04 16.66 70.62
CA PRO A 453 41.39 17.23 70.46
C PRO A 453 42.50 16.22 70.15
#